data_AF-A0A382CWD6-F1
#
_entry.id   AF-A0A382CWD6-F1
#
_cell.length_a   1.000
_cell.length_b   1.000
_cell.length_c   1.000
_cell.angle_alpha   90.00
_cell.angle_beta   90.00
_cell.angle_gamma   90.00
#
_symmetry.space_group_name_H-M   'P 1'
#
loop_
_entity.id
_entity.type
_entity.pdbx_description
1 polymer ?
#
loop_
_entity_poly.entity_id
_entity_poly.type
_entity_poly.pdbx_seq_one_letter_code
_entity_poly.pdbx_strand_id
1 'polypeptide(L)'
;KIPDKEFFRNWGQVCLSLKLELQRGNSIVLHCKGGIGRSGTVAAMLLIEYGEENSVAIQHIRQKRQGAIENQLQEDFVLNFIIK
;
A
#
# COMPACT_ATOMS: atom_id res chain seq x y z
N LYS A 1 -1.76 1.49 -13.04
CA LYS A 1 -0.45 0.80 -12.92
C LYS A 1 -0.31 0.24 -11.51
N ILE A 2 0.29 -0.93 -11.39
CA ILE A 2 0.57 -1.65 -10.14
C ILE A 2 2.09 -1.72 -9.93
N PRO A 3 2.56 -1.96 -8.70
CA PRO A 3 3.94 -2.35 -8.46
C PRO A 3 4.37 -3.52 -9.35
N ASP A 4 5.57 -3.42 -9.94
CA ASP A 4 6.15 -4.44 -10.80
C ASP A 4 7.38 -5.09 -10.15
N LYS A 5 8.06 -5.97 -10.89
CA LYS A 5 9.24 -6.68 -10.40
C LYS A 5 10.36 -5.74 -9.95
N GLU A 6 10.54 -4.61 -10.62
CA GLU A 6 11.56 -3.63 -10.26
C GLU A 6 11.23 -2.95 -8.95
N PHE A 7 9.96 -2.57 -8.74
CA PHE A 7 9.49 -2.05 -7.46
C PHE A 7 9.78 -3.03 -6.31
N PHE A 8 9.54 -4.32 -6.55
CA PHE A 8 9.72 -5.35 -5.52
C PHE A 8 11.17 -5.72 -5.22
N ARG A 9 12.15 -5.31 -6.03
CA ARG A 9 13.57 -5.62 -5.76
C ARG A 9 14.01 -5.16 -4.37
N ASN A 10 13.52 -4.00 -3.93
CA ASN A 10 13.90 -3.41 -2.65
C ASN A 10 12.73 -3.28 -1.68
N TRP A 11 11.55 -3.85 -2.00
CA TRP A 11 10.34 -3.66 -1.18
C TRP A 11 10.53 -4.15 0.26
N GLY A 12 11.15 -5.31 0.49
CA GLY A 12 11.36 -5.82 1.84
C GLY A 12 12.17 -4.86 2.72
N GLN A 13 13.26 -4.28 2.19
CA GLN A 13 14.07 -3.31 2.90
C GLN A 13 13.32 -1.99 3.13
N VAL A 14 12.61 -1.50 2.11
CA VAL A 14 11.80 -0.28 2.20
C VAL A 14 10.69 -0.48 3.23
N CYS A 15 9.93 -1.57 3.16
CA CYS A 15 8.85 -1.88 4.07
C CYS A 15 9.35 -1.98 5.51
N LEU A 16 10.48 -2.65 5.77
CA LEU A 16 11.10 -2.68 7.09
C LEU A 16 11.45 -1.27 7.59
N SER A 17 12.07 -0.44 6.75
CA SER A 17 12.40 0.95 7.11
C SER A 17 11.15 1.77 7.43
N LEU A 18 10.09 1.65 6.62
CA LEU A 18 8.81 2.34 6.85
C LEU A 18 8.18 1.87 8.17
N LYS A 19 8.19 0.56 8.44
CA LYS A 19 7.67 0.00 9.69
C LYS A 19 8.40 0.54 10.92
N LEU A 20 9.74 0.61 10.86
CA LEU A 20 10.56 1.15 11.95
C LEU A 20 10.29 2.64 12.20
N GLU A 21 10.13 3.44 11.15
CA GLU A 21 9.81 4.87 11.30
C GLU A 21 8.43 5.08 11.95
N LEU A 22 7.42 4.31 11.54
CA LEU A 22 6.10 4.35 12.19
C LEU A 22 6.17 3.90 13.66
N GLN A 23 6.93 2.86 13.98
CA GLN A 23 7.13 2.40 15.36
C GLN A 23 7.82 3.44 16.25
N ARG A 24 8.66 4.30 15.67
CA ARG A 24 9.28 5.44 16.37
C ARG A 24 8.32 6.61 16.59
N GLY A 25 7.09 6.53 16.10
CA GLY A 25 6.10 7.61 16.16
C GLY A 25 6.26 8.66 15.05
N ASN A 26 7.14 8.41 14.06
CA ASN A 26 7.28 9.31 12.92
C ASN A 26 6.13 9.12 11.92
N SER A 27 5.89 10.14 11.11
CA SER A 27 4.86 10.12 10.06
C SER A 27 5.49 9.87 8.69
N ILE A 28 4.79 9.11 7.85
CA ILE A 28 5.21 8.81 6.47
C ILE A 28 4.19 9.37 5.50
N VAL A 29 4.69 10.01 4.43
CA VAL A 29 3.86 10.50 3.33
C VAL A 29 4.05 9.62 2.11
N LEU A 30 2.96 9.03 1.62
CA LEU A 30 2.92 8.31 0.35
C LEU A 30 2.24 9.17 -0.71
N HIS A 31 2.92 9.40 -1.83
CA HIS A 31 2.33 10.14 -2.94
C HIS A 31 2.58 9.45 -4.28
N CYS A 32 1.77 9.81 -5.26
CA CYS A 32 2.05 9.53 -6.67
C CYS A 32 1.86 10.84 -7.46
N LYS A 33 1.48 10.78 -8.74
CA LYS A 33 1.18 12.00 -9.51
C LYS A 33 -0.13 12.67 -9.04
N GLY A 34 -1.17 11.88 -8.79
CA GLY A 34 -2.50 12.38 -8.37
C GLY A 34 -2.87 12.07 -6.92
N GLY A 35 -2.05 11.29 -6.21
CA GLY A 35 -2.28 10.93 -4.81
C GLY A 35 -3.43 9.95 -4.55
N ILE A 36 -4.07 9.37 -5.59
CA ILE A 36 -5.28 8.55 -5.43
C ILE A 36 -4.99 7.04 -5.66
N GLY A 37 -4.52 6.62 -6.84
CA GLY A 37 -4.40 5.18 -7.14
C GLY A 37 -3.15 4.52 -6.57
N ARG A 38 -1.98 4.78 -7.19
CA ARG A 38 -0.73 4.07 -6.84
C ARG A 38 -0.33 4.25 -5.38
N SER A 39 -0.52 5.45 -4.84
CA SER A 39 -0.26 5.74 -3.43
C SER A 39 -1.22 4.96 -2.52
N GLY A 40 -2.50 4.86 -2.89
CA GLY A 40 -3.48 4.01 -2.18
C GLY A 40 -3.12 2.52 -2.24
N THR A 41 -2.64 2.03 -3.39
CA THR A 41 -2.17 0.65 -3.54
C THR A 41 -1.02 0.34 -2.58
N VAL A 42 0.00 1.20 -2.50
CA VAL A 42 1.14 1.00 -1.58
C VAL A 42 0.71 1.15 -0.11
N ALA A 43 -0.21 2.07 0.18
CA ALA A 43 -0.75 2.22 1.53
C ALA A 43 -1.50 0.95 1.97
N ALA A 44 -2.30 0.34 1.09
CA ALA A 44 -2.95 -0.92 1.37
C ALA A 44 -1.95 -2.08 1.56
N MET A 45 -0.89 -2.15 0.75
CA MET A 45 0.20 -3.12 0.96
C MET A 45 0.80 -2.97 2.35
N LEU A 46 1.03 -1.75 2.84
CA LEU A 46 1.54 -1.53 4.19
C LEU A 46 0.55 -1.99 5.27
N LEU A 47 -0.75 -1.74 5.12
CA LEU A 47 -1.75 -2.26 6.07
C LEU A 47 -1.72 -3.80 6.13
N ILE A 48 -1.64 -4.46 4.98
CA ILE A 48 -1.54 -5.93 4.89
C ILE A 48 -0.27 -6.42 5.58
N GLU A 49 0.85 -5.74 5.34
CA GLU A 49 2.13 -5.98 6.00
C GLU A 49 2.09 -5.79 7.54
N TYR A 50 1.10 -5.06 8.05
CA TYR A 50 0.80 -4.91 9.48
C TYR A 50 -0.25 -5.91 10.00
N GLY A 51 -0.73 -6.83 9.15
CA GLY A 51 -1.67 -7.90 9.51
C GLY A 51 -3.13 -7.63 9.15
N GLU A 52 -3.44 -6.56 8.43
CA GLU A 52 -4.79 -6.31 7.92
C GLU A 52 -5.13 -7.30 6.80
N GLU A 53 -6.38 -7.77 6.75
CA GLU A 53 -6.86 -8.58 5.62
C GLU A 53 -6.94 -7.71 4.35
N ASN A 54 -6.66 -8.30 3.18
CA ASN A 54 -6.52 -7.58 1.92
C ASN A 54 -7.77 -6.78 1.55
N SER A 55 -8.97 -7.38 1.63
CA SER A 55 -10.22 -6.68 1.32
C SER A 55 -10.51 -5.57 2.33
N VAL A 56 -10.20 -5.79 3.62
CA VAL A 56 -10.33 -4.77 4.67
C VAL A 56 -9.36 -3.60 4.44
N ALA A 57 -8.12 -3.87 4.03
CA ALA A 57 -7.14 -2.82 3.70
C ALA A 57 -7.66 -1.90 2.58
N ILE A 58 -8.30 -2.45 1.55
CA ILE A 58 -8.91 -1.66 0.47
C ILE A 58 -10.03 -0.77 1.01
N GLN A 59 -10.92 -1.33 1.81
CA GLN A 59 -12.02 -0.59 2.42
C GLN A 59 -11.49 0.54 3.32
N HIS A 60 -10.52 0.25 4.18
CA HIS A 60 -9.93 1.22 5.09
C HIS A 60 -9.30 2.40 4.32
N ILE A 61 -8.51 2.11 3.27
CA ILE A 61 -7.93 3.17 2.43
C ILE A 61 -9.02 4.01 1.75
N ARG A 62 -10.07 3.38 1.21
CA ARG A 62 -11.19 4.09 0.55
C ARG A 62 -12.03 4.92 1.52
N GLN A 63 -12.16 4.50 2.78
CA GLN A 63 -12.81 5.30 3.83
C GLN A 63 -12.02 6.57 4.15
N LYS A 64 -10.68 6.50 4.17
CA LYS A 64 -9.82 7.67 4.41
C LYS A 64 -9.65 8.55 3.18
N ARG A 65 -9.70 7.97 1.98
CA ARG A 65 -9.59 8.67 0.71
C ARG A 65 -10.53 8.04 -0.32
N GLN A 66 -11.69 8.66 -0.50
CA GLN A 66 -12.67 8.21 -1.50
C GLN A 66 -12.02 8.09 -2.89
N GLY A 67 -12.27 6.96 -3.55
CA GLY A 67 -11.73 6.68 -4.89
C GLY A 67 -10.28 6.20 -4.94
N ALA A 68 -9.58 6.08 -3.81
CA ALA A 68 -8.26 5.45 -3.77
C ALA A 68 -8.31 3.99 -4.24
N ILE A 69 -7.21 3.51 -4.81
CA ILE A 69 -7.14 2.22 -5.53
C ILE A 69 -8.13 2.31 -6.73
N GLU A 70 -7.72 3.09 -7.73
CA GLU A 70 -8.56 3.78 -8.73
C GLU A 70 -9.22 2.86 -9.77
N ASN A 71 -8.69 1.65 -9.95
CA ASN A 71 -9.15 0.75 -11.01
C ASN A 71 -9.02 -0.72 -10.61
N GLN A 72 -9.73 -1.57 -11.34
CA GLN A 72 -9.77 -3.02 -11.10
C GLN A 72 -8.38 -3.66 -11.04
N LEU A 73 -7.46 -3.24 -11.92
CA LEU A 73 -6.08 -3.75 -11.92
C LEU A 73 -5.37 -3.51 -10.58
N GLN A 74 -5.61 -2.37 -9.93
CA GLN A 74 -5.04 -2.08 -8.61
C GLN A 74 -5.78 -2.83 -7.50
N GLU A 75 -7.10 -2.96 -7.60
CA GLU A 75 -7.91 -3.71 -6.64
C GLU A 75 -7.53 -5.19 -6.63
N ASP A 76 -7.51 -5.84 -7.80
CA ASP A 76 -7.10 -7.24 -7.96
C ASP A 76 -5.69 -7.48 -7.44
N PHE A 77 -4.78 -6.53 -7.70
CA PHE A 77 -3.41 -6.63 -7.19
C PHE A 77 -3.36 -6.63 -5.67
N VAL A 78 -4.12 -5.74 -5.01
CA VAL A 78 -4.15 -5.69 -3.54
C VAL A 78 -4.83 -6.93 -2.97
N LEU A 79 -5.93 -7.39 -3.57
CA LEU A 79 -6.64 -8.61 -3.15
C LEU A 79 -5.75 -9.85 -3.21
N ASN A 80 -4.83 -9.92 -4.18
CA ASN A 80 -3.90 -11.03 -4.35
C ASN A 80 -2.50 -10.76 -3.76
N PHE A 81 -2.31 -9.65 -3.03
CA PHE A 81 -1.03 -9.33 -2.45
C PHE A 81 -0.72 -10.28 -1.29
N ILE A 82 0.47 -10.89 -1.31
CA ILE A 82 0.95 -11.81 -0.29
C ILE A 82 2.30 -11.29 0.20
N ILE A 83 2.47 -11.28 1.52
CA ILE A 83 3.72 -10.91 2.19
C ILE A 83 4.78 -11.98 1.84
N LYS A 84 5.98 -11.54 1.46
CA LYS A 84 7.11 -12.41 1.17
C LYS A 84 8.03 -12.58 2.37
#